data_AF-A0A6C0U0A0-F1
#
_entry.id   AF-A0A6C0U0A0-F1
#
_cell.length_a   1.000
_cell.length_b   1.000
_cell.length_c   1.000
_cell.angle_alpha   90.00
_cell.angle_beta   90.00
_cell.angle_gamma   90.00
#
_symmetry.space_group_name_H-M   'P 1'
#
loop_
_entity.id
_entity.type
_entity.pdbx_description
1 polymer ?
#
loop_
_entity_poly.entity_id
_entity_poly.type
_entity_poly.pdbx_seq_one_letter_code
_entity_poly.pdbx_strand_id
1 'polypeptide(L)' 'MARQVPLYINGEFMQSTSSEKLPVTNPANQQLLAEVPFATHEASASQ' A
#
# COMPACT_ATOMS: atom_id res chain seq x y z
N MET A 1 -0.09 14.76 -5.13
CA MET A 1 0.46 14.08 -3.94
C MET A 1 -0.39 12.86 -3.68
N ALA A 2 0.09 11.68 -4.04
CA ALA A 2 -0.63 10.45 -3.80
C ALA A 2 -0.59 10.12 -2.30
N ARG A 3 -1.75 9.80 -1.72
CA ARG A 3 -1.84 9.42 -0.30
C ARG A 3 -1.36 7.99 -0.16
N GLN A 4 -0.26 7.80 0.55
CA GLN A 4 0.23 6.47 0.93
C GLN A 4 -0.67 5.93 2.04
N VAL A 5 -1.34 4.81 1.77
CA VAL A 5 -2.21 4.16 2.75
C VAL A 5 -1.36 3.30 3.70
N PRO A 6 -1.45 3.49 5.04
CA PRO A 6 -0.76 2.64 5.99
C PRO A 6 -1.35 1.23 5.99
N LEU A 7 -0.51 0.22 6.23
CA LEU A 7 -0.96 -1.16 6.40
C LEU A 7 -1.54 -1.32 7.81
N TYR A 8 -2.58 -2.13 7.94
CA TYR A 8 -3.14 -2.49 9.24
C TYR A 8 -2.84 -3.95 9.53
N ILE A 9 -1.85 -4.19 10.38
CA ILE A 9 -1.32 -5.52 10.68
C ILE A 9 -1.40 -5.73 12.19
N ASN A 10 -1.95 -6.86 12.63
CA ASN A 10 -2.06 -7.22 14.05
C ASN A 10 -2.75 -6.18 14.94
N GLY A 11 -3.62 -5.32 14.40
CA GLY A 11 -4.32 -4.29 15.16
C GLY A 11 -3.60 -2.93 15.21
N GLU A 12 -2.46 -2.80 14.53
CA GLU A 12 -1.68 -1.57 14.49
C GLU A 12 -1.53 -1.04 13.06
N PHE A 13 -1.54 0.29 12.93
CA PHE A 13 -1.24 0.95 11.66
C PHE A 13 0.28 1.07 11.50
N MET A 14 0.83 0.31 10.57
CA MET A 14 2.24 0.32 10.23
C MET A 14 2.46 0.97 8.86
N GLN A 15 3.44 1.84 8.78
CA GLN A 15 3.84 2.43 7.49
C GLN A 15 4.71 1.42 6.75
N SER A 16 4.26 0.96 5.58
CA SER A 16 5.05 0.04 4.76
C SER A 16 6.28 0.74 4.20
N THR A 17 7.45 0.11 4.35
CA THR A 17 8.70 0.49 3.69
C THR A 17 8.85 -0.13 2.30
N SER A 18 7.87 -0.94 1.87
CA SER A 18 7.93 -1.63 0.59
C SER A 18 7.94 -0.64 -0.57
N SER A 19 8.85 -0.85 -1.52
CA SER A 19 8.94 -0.04 -2.74
C SER A 19 7.83 -0.38 -3.73
N GLU A 20 7.20 -1.55 -3.59
CA GLU A 20 6.11 -2.00 -4.45
C GLU A 20 4.77 -1.47 -3.94
N LYS A 21 4.16 -0.59 -4.74
CA LYS A 21 2.89 0.06 -4.44
C LYS A 21 1.93 -0.11 -5.61
N LEU A 22 0.66 -0.33 -5.30
CA LEU A 22 -0.44 -0.34 -6.26
C LEU A 22 -1.08 1.04 -6.34
N PRO A 23 -1.08 1.67 -7.53
CA PRO A 23 -1.85 2.88 -7.74
C PRO A 23 -3.35 2.54 -7.79
N VAL A 24 -4.12 3.11 -6.87
CA VAL A 24 -5.57 3.07 -6.89
C VAL A 24 -6.07 4.25 -7.71
N THR A 25 -6.63 3.96 -8.88
CA THR A 25 -7.22 4.97 -9.77
C THR A 25 -8.73 4.95 -9.71
N ASN A 26 -9.36 6.09 -9.96
CA ASN A 26 -10.80 6.22 -10.02
C ASN A 26 -11.31 5.56 -11.33
N PRO A 27 -12.20 4.56 -11.26
CA PRO A 27 -12.69 3.88 -12.46
C PRO A 27 -13.48 4.80 -13.40
N ALA A 28 -13.99 5.95 -12.92
CA ALA A 28 -14.78 6.88 -13.74
C ALA A 28 -13.91 7.77 -14.65
N ASN A 29 -12.67 8.08 -14.27
CA ASN A 29 -11.82 9.02 -15.00
C ASN A 29 -10.32 8.70 -14.97
N GLN A 30 -9.94 7.52 -14.47
CA GLN A 30 -8.56 7.05 -14.31
C GLN A 30 -7.66 7.96 -13.44
N GLN A 31 -8.24 8.87 -12.65
CA GLN A 31 -7.49 9.74 -11.78
C GLN A 31 -6.86 8.95 -10.63
N LEU A 32 -5.58 9.15 -10.34
CA LEU A 32 -4.91 8.54 -9.20
C LEU A 32 -5.49 9.09 -7.88
N LEU A 33 -6.00 8.20 -7.04
CA LEU A 33 -6.61 8.51 -5.74
C LEU A 33 -5.62 8.26 -4.60
N ALA A 34 -4.95 7.11 -4.59
CA ALA A 34 -4.06 6.68 -3.53
C ALA A 34 -3.03 5.67 -4.03
N GLU A 35 -1.98 5.46 -3.25
CA GLU A 35 -1.00 4.39 -3.47
C GLU A 35 -1.03 3.45 -2.27
N VAL A 36 -1.39 2.19 -2.52
CA VAL A 36 -1.47 1.17 -1.49
C VAL A 36 -0.23 0.30 -1.59
N PRO A 37 0.66 0.28 -0.58
CA PRO A 37 1.80 -0.63 -0.59
C PRO A 37 1.31 -2.07 -0.58
N PHE A 38 1.98 -2.96 -1.32
CA PHE A 38 1.69 -4.38 -1.20
C PHE A 38 2.02 -4.85 0.22
N ALA A 39 1.09 -5.57 0.84
CA ALA A 39 1.36 -6.38 2.00
C ALA A 39 2.10 -7.64 1.51
N THR A 40 3.37 -7.48 1.08
CA THR A 40 4.21 -8.64 0.80
C THR A 40 4.37 -9.44 2.10
N HIS A 41 4.39 -10.77 1.98
CA HIS A 41 4.69 -11.67 3.09
C HIS A 41 6.13 -11.52 3.61
N GLU A 42 6.85 -10.47 3.20
CA GLU A 42 8.16 -10.01 3.68
C GLU A 42 8.09 -9.27 5.03
N ALA A 43 6.94 -9.30 5.71
CA ALA A 43 6.92 -9.29 7.18
C ALA A 43 7.23 -10.69 7.78
N SER A 44 7.28 -11.75 6.96
CA SER A 44 7.48 -13.14 7.43
C SER A 44 8.35 -14.07 6.56
N ALA A 45 8.89 -13.67 5.41
CA ALA A 45 9.93 -14.41 4.68
C ALA A 45 10.63 -13.47 3.67
N SER A 46 11.68 -12.75 4.04
CA SER A 46 13.05 -13.23 3.82
C SER A 46 13.20 -14.75 3.79
N GLN A 47 12.97 -15.35 2.62
CA GLN A 47 13.74 -16.48 2.07
C GLN A 47 13.37 -16.76 0.61
#